data_AF-A0A371BED3-F1
#
_entry.id   AF-A0A371BED3-F1
#
_cell.length_a   1.000
_cell.length_b   1.000
_cell.length_c   1.000
_cell.angle_alpha   90.00
_cell.angle_beta   90.00
_cell.angle_gamma   90.00
#
_symmetry.space_group_name_H-M   'P 1'
#
loop_
_entity.id
_entity.type
_entity.pdbx_description
1 polymer ?
#
loop_
_entity_poly.entity_id
_entity_poly.type
_entity_poly.pdbx_seq_one_letter_code
_entity_poly.pdbx_strand_id
1 'polypeptide(L)'
;MVFSGSSLEILIEQLDRAIPWMDESAYIGFEVERHDWRPVWDLCRQIQEQFKGYKGFASKEEHQAAWDRFQMLRQKASRLADVEKANFAAQSETYRVDIVSEARACYWSASADFFVGSVLGETTVEEMKELQVRLKEAGQKLSRNKARMTREHKEECFGAIQDARESHDRFWEKYKDYKDQRRQEYEAKQAEFESKRAQWIERTNANIRRNQEKLSNAEDALNRVRNRISELEDKLYETNSEKWQGIFSEWLEEARSKERDIEESIERIEGWIREDEDKLSGS
;
A
#
# COMPACT_ATOMS: atom_id res chain seq x y z
N MET A 1 -6.32 64.92 42.43
CA MET A 1 -7.45 65.61 41.77
C MET A 1 -8.55 64.59 41.56
N VAL A 2 -9.70 64.79 42.18
CA VAL A 2 -10.88 63.92 41.98
C VAL A 2 -11.62 64.47 40.77
N PHE A 3 -11.57 63.74 39.65
CA PHE A 3 -12.37 64.08 38.47
C PHE A 3 -13.85 63.89 38.85
N SER A 4 -14.58 64.99 39.07
CA SER A 4 -16.03 65.01 39.16
C SER A 4 -16.65 64.91 37.76
N GLY A 5 -16.25 63.87 37.02
CA GLY A 5 -16.87 63.54 35.74
C GLY A 5 -18.29 63.06 35.98
N SER A 6 -19.20 63.47 35.10
CA SER A 6 -20.55 62.93 35.05
C SER A 6 -20.48 61.39 34.92
N SER A 7 -21.41 60.64 35.53
CA SER A 7 -21.40 59.16 35.45
C SER A 7 -21.35 58.64 34.01
N LEU A 8 -21.82 59.43 33.04
CA LEU A 8 -21.84 59.13 31.63
C LEU A 8 -20.46 59.35 30.97
N GLU A 9 -19.73 60.39 31.36
CA GLU A 9 -18.36 60.63 30.88
C GLU A 9 -17.41 59.51 31.30
N ILE A 10 -17.58 58.98 32.53
CA ILE A 10 -16.80 57.83 33.01
C ILE A 10 -17.02 56.60 32.11
N LEU A 11 -18.26 56.35 31.70
CA LEU A 11 -18.57 55.23 30.80
C LEU A 11 -18.00 55.45 29.39
N ILE A 12 -18.04 56.67 28.86
CA ILE A 12 -17.45 57.01 27.56
C ILE A 12 -15.93 56.82 27.60
N GLU A 13 -15.27 57.22 28.68
CA GLU A 13 -13.83 56.96 28.88
C GLU A 13 -13.51 55.46 29.03
N GLN A 14 -14.38 54.70 29.70
CA GLN A 14 -14.23 53.24 29.77
C GLN A 14 -14.38 52.59 28.39
N LEU A 15 -15.32 53.06 27.57
CA LEU A 15 -15.47 52.61 26.18
C LEU A 15 -14.22 52.90 25.34
N ASP A 16 -13.68 54.11 25.45
CA ASP A 16 -12.45 54.51 24.75
C ASP A 16 -11.26 53.62 25.12
N ARG A 17 -11.11 53.29 26.42
CA ARG A 17 -10.07 52.38 26.91
C ARG A 17 -10.30 50.92 26.53
N ALA A 18 -11.56 50.50 26.38
CA ALA A 18 -11.91 49.12 26.01
C ALA A 18 -11.70 48.87 24.51
N ILE A 19 -11.84 49.91 23.68
CA ILE A 19 -11.51 49.83 22.25
C ILE A 19 -9.98 49.73 22.11
N PRO A 20 -9.47 48.73 21.36
CA PRO A 20 -8.04 48.62 21.10
C PRO A 20 -7.47 49.94 20.55
N TRP A 21 -6.33 50.36 21.09
CA TRP A 21 -5.61 51.55 20.63
C TRP A 21 -5.04 51.38 19.21
N MET A 22 -5.02 50.14 18.71
CA MET A 22 -4.56 49.75 17.38
C MET A 22 -5.38 50.41 16.27
N ASP A 23 -4.69 50.83 15.21
CA ASP A 23 -5.34 51.29 13.99
C ASP A 23 -5.73 50.10 13.10
N GLU A 24 -6.46 50.38 12.01
CA GLU A 24 -6.89 49.35 11.05
C GLU A 24 -5.71 48.59 10.43
N SER A 25 -4.52 49.21 10.35
CA SER A 25 -3.32 48.63 9.75
C SER A 25 -2.66 47.57 10.64
N ALA A 26 -2.83 47.66 11.96
CA ALA A 26 -2.33 46.67 12.92
C ALA A 26 -2.97 45.28 12.76
N TYR A 27 -4.14 45.20 12.12
CA TYR A 27 -4.81 43.94 11.83
C TYR A 27 -4.35 43.29 10.51
N ILE A 28 -3.54 44.00 9.71
CA ILE A 28 -3.03 43.50 8.43
C ILE A 28 -1.67 42.82 8.67
N GLY A 29 -1.63 41.50 8.50
CA GLY A 29 -0.38 40.74 8.44
C GLY A 29 0.20 40.24 9.77
N PHE A 30 -0.42 40.53 10.91
CA PHE A 30 -0.02 40.00 12.22
C PHE A 30 -0.96 38.92 12.75
N GLU A 31 -0.42 38.01 13.57
CA GLU A 31 -1.18 37.01 14.32
C GLU A 31 -1.96 37.70 15.46
N VAL A 32 -3.09 38.31 15.14
CA VAL A 32 -3.90 39.02 16.15
C VAL A 32 -4.86 38.03 16.80
N GLU A 33 -4.74 37.85 18.12
CA GLU A 33 -5.75 37.14 18.90
C GLU A 33 -7.09 37.86 18.79
N ARG A 34 -8.18 37.10 18.64
CA ARG A 34 -9.50 37.69 18.47
C ARG A 34 -9.87 38.56 19.67
N HIS A 35 -10.21 39.82 19.42
CA HIS A 35 -10.64 40.71 20.47
C HIS A 35 -12.05 40.32 20.92
N ASP A 36 -12.27 40.24 22.23
CA ASP A 36 -13.61 40.04 22.75
C ASP A 36 -14.38 41.36 22.70
N TRP A 37 -15.16 41.56 21.63
CA TRP A 37 -15.97 42.76 21.45
C TRP A 37 -17.21 42.82 22.35
N ARG A 38 -17.58 41.74 23.07
CA ARG A 38 -18.80 41.71 23.89
C ARG A 38 -18.81 42.81 24.97
N PRO A 39 -17.75 43.02 25.76
CA PRO A 39 -17.72 44.10 26.75
C PRO A 39 -17.82 45.50 26.13
N VAL A 40 -17.23 45.72 24.95
CA VAL A 40 -17.34 46.99 24.21
C VAL A 40 -18.79 47.26 23.82
N TRP A 41 -19.49 46.24 23.33
CA TRP A 41 -20.91 46.36 22.97
C TRP A 41 -21.82 46.49 24.18
N ASP A 42 -21.48 45.88 25.31
CA ASP A 42 -22.19 46.06 26.59
C ASP A 42 -22.07 47.50 27.08
N LEU A 43 -20.88 48.09 27.04
CA LEU A 43 -20.66 49.51 27.35
C LEU A 43 -21.45 50.42 26.41
N CYS A 44 -21.43 50.14 25.10
CA CYS A 44 -22.23 50.92 24.14
C CYS A 44 -23.72 50.90 24.48
N ARG A 45 -24.27 49.75 24.90
CA ARG A 45 -25.67 49.63 25.32
C ARG A 45 -25.96 50.45 26.57
N GLN A 46 -25.11 50.33 27.58
CA GLN A 46 -25.24 51.08 28.84
C GLN A 46 -25.20 52.61 28.61
N ILE A 47 -24.24 53.09 27.81
CA ILE A 47 -24.13 54.51 27.46
C ILE A 47 -25.40 54.98 26.73
N GLN A 48 -25.86 54.22 25.73
CA GLN A 48 -27.05 54.55 24.97
C GLN A 48 -28.32 54.60 25.85
N GLU A 49 -28.43 53.74 26.86
CA GLU A 49 -29.52 53.79 27.84
C GLU A 49 -29.46 55.02 28.72
N GLN A 50 -28.27 55.40 29.21
CA GLN A 50 -28.11 56.59 30.04
C GLN A 50 -28.49 57.87 29.28
N PHE A 51 -28.11 58.02 28.00
CA PHE A 51 -28.48 59.18 27.19
C PHE A 51 -30.01 59.39 27.06
N LYS A 52 -30.84 58.36 27.16
CA LYS A 52 -32.31 58.49 27.01
C LYS A 52 -33.00 59.24 28.15
N GLY A 53 -32.35 59.40 29.31
CA GLY A 53 -32.97 60.02 30.50
C GLY A 53 -32.05 60.97 31.26
N TYR A 54 -30.84 61.23 30.77
CA TYR A 54 -29.83 61.98 31.50
C TYR A 54 -30.09 63.49 31.48
N LYS A 55 -30.20 64.10 32.67
CA LYS A 55 -30.38 65.56 32.86
C LYS A 55 -29.14 66.25 33.45
N GLY A 56 -28.01 65.56 33.53
CA GLY A 56 -26.82 66.03 34.26
C GLY A 56 -25.83 66.88 33.47
N PHE A 57 -26.13 67.25 32.22
CA PHE A 57 -25.29 68.18 31.44
C PHE A 57 -25.65 69.64 31.75
N ALA A 58 -24.64 70.51 31.84
CA ALA A 58 -24.85 71.92 32.15
C ALA A 58 -25.40 72.69 30.93
N SER A 59 -25.13 72.20 29.72
CA SER A 59 -25.64 72.78 28.47
C SER A 59 -26.05 71.72 27.43
N LYS A 60 -26.84 72.15 26.43
CA LYS A 60 -27.16 71.32 25.26
C LYS A 60 -25.92 71.02 24.41
N GLU A 61 -24.96 71.94 24.38
CA GLU A 61 -23.71 71.79 23.64
C GLU A 61 -22.84 70.69 24.24
N GLU A 62 -22.73 70.64 25.57
CA GLU A 62 -22.02 69.56 26.27
C GLU A 62 -22.67 68.20 26.02
N HIS A 63 -24.00 68.12 26.07
CA HIS A 63 -24.73 66.90 25.74
C HIS A 63 -24.42 66.43 24.31
N GLN A 64 -24.46 67.35 23.34
CA GLN A 64 -24.18 67.02 21.94
C GLN A 64 -22.72 66.58 21.75
N ALA A 65 -21.76 67.26 22.38
CA ALA A 65 -20.35 66.91 22.30
C ALA A 65 -20.07 65.50 22.88
N ALA A 66 -20.67 65.16 24.03
CA ALA A 66 -20.57 63.82 24.61
C ALA A 66 -21.20 62.75 23.71
N TRP A 67 -22.35 63.06 23.10
CA TRP A 67 -23.03 62.16 22.16
C TRP A 67 -22.19 61.91 20.91
N ASP A 68 -21.63 62.96 20.31
CA ASP A 68 -20.79 62.86 19.11
C ASP A 68 -19.53 62.04 19.41
N ARG A 69 -18.90 62.25 20.57
CA ARG A 69 -17.77 61.45 21.04
C ARG A 69 -18.13 59.97 21.16
N PHE A 70 -19.27 59.65 21.78
CA PHE A 70 -19.76 58.27 21.88
C PHE A 70 -20.01 57.64 20.50
N GLN A 71 -20.68 58.36 19.59
CA GLN A 71 -20.95 57.85 18.24
C GLN A 71 -19.66 57.58 17.46
N MET A 72 -18.68 58.48 17.56
CA MET A 72 -17.35 58.29 16.96
C MET A 72 -16.67 57.02 17.50
N LEU A 73 -16.66 56.81 18.81
CA LEU A 73 -16.07 55.61 19.42
C LEU A 73 -16.81 54.33 19.00
N ARG A 74 -18.13 54.36 18.98
CA ARG A 74 -18.95 53.22 18.52
C ARG A 74 -18.69 52.88 17.06
N GLN A 75 -18.59 53.88 16.19
CA GLN A 75 -18.28 53.68 14.77
C GLN A 75 -16.86 53.12 14.59
N LYS A 76 -15.89 53.64 15.36
CA LYS A 76 -14.52 53.10 15.40
C LYS A 76 -14.51 51.62 15.81
N ALA A 77 -15.19 51.28 16.90
CA ALA A 77 -15.33 49.89 17.37
C ALA A 77 -15.95 48.98 16.31
N SER A 78 -17.02 49.43 15.65
CA SER A 78 -17.69 48.67 14.59
C SER A 78 -16.74 48.37 13.43
N ARG A 79 -16.02 49.40 12.98
CA ARG A 79 -15.10 49.26 11.85
C ARG A 79 -13.94 48.31 12.18
N LEU A 80 -13.35 48.44 13.37
CA LEU A 80 -12.28 47.54 13.81
C LEU A 80 -12.77 46.09 13.94
N ALA A 81 -13.98 45.88 14.47
CA ALA A 81 -14.59 44.55 14.56
C ALA A 81 -14.85 43.93 13.17
N ASP A 82 -15.30 44.74 12.21
CA ASP A 82 -15.54 44.31 10.83
C ASP A 82 -14.21 43.96 10.12
N VAL A 83 -13.17 44.78 10.29
CA VAL A 83 -11.81 44.53 9.77
C VAL A 83 -11.24 43.24 10.36
N GLU A 84 -11.31 43.06 11.68
CA GLU A 84 -10.86 41.84 12.35
C GLU A 84 -11.59 40.60 11.84
N LYS A 85 -12.92 40.68 11.69
CA LYS A 85 -13.75 39.59 11.15
C LYS A 85 -13.35 39.25 9.71
N ALA A 86 -13.14 40.25 8.85
CA ALA A 86 -12.72 40.05 7.47
C ALA A 86 -11.32 39.41 7.40
N ASN A 87 -10.37 39.87 8.22
CA ASN A 87 -9.02 39.32 8.29
C ASN A 87 -9.04 37.87 8.81
N PHE A 88 -9.85 37.57 9.83
CA PHE A 88 -10.02 36.20 10.31
C PHE A 88 -10.58 35.27 9.22
N ALA A 89 -11.60 35.73 8.47
CA ALA A 89 -12.17 34.96 7.37
C ALA A 89 -11.14 34.71 6.26
N ALA A 90 -10.35 35.72 5.88
CA ALA A 90 -9.30 35.61 4.87
C ALA A 90 -8.16 34.68 5.30
N GLN A 91 -7.70 34.78 6.55
CA GLN A 91 -6.71 33.86 7.12
C GLN A 91 -7.24 32.42 7.14
N SER A 92 -8.48 32.25 7.62
CA SER A 92 -9.12 30.95 7.63
C SER A 92 -9.23 30.33 6.24
N GLU A 93 -9.51 31.13 5.21
CA GLU A 93 -9.57 30.67 3.82
C GLU A 93 -8.20 30.25 3.30
N THR A 94 -7.15 31.00 3.63
CA THR A 94 -5.78 30.65 3.22
C THR A 94 -5.35 29.30 3.81
N TYR A 95 -5.60 29.08 5.11
CA TYR A 95 -5.31 27.78 5.73
C TYR A 95 -6.17 26.66 5.15
N ARG A 96 -7.44 26.94 4.86
CA ARG A 96 -8.35 25.97 4.23
C ARG A 96 -7.81 25.50 2.88
N VAL A 97 -7.47 26.44 2.00
CA VAL A 97 -6.94 26.13 0.66
C VAL A 97 -5.65 25.33 0.76
N ASP A 98 -4.69 25.73 1.60
CA ASP A 98 -3.42 25.02 1.77
C ASP A 98 -3.66 23.56 2.21
N ILE A 99 -4.38 23.36 3.31
CA ILE A 99 -4.61 22.03 3.89
C ILE A 99 -5.44 21.14 2.95
N VAL A 100 -6.52 21.67 2.36
CA VAL A 100 -7.36 20.89 1.45
C VAL A 100 -6.59 20.51 0.20
N SER A 101 -5.80 21.42 -0.38
CA SER A 101 -5.00 21.12 -1.56
C SER A 101 -3.94 20.06 -1.29
N GLU A 102 -3.27 20.12 -0.12
CA GLU A 102 -2.26 19.15 0.29
C GLU A 102 -2.87 17.77 0.57
N ALA A 103 -4.00 17.72 1.27
CA ALA A 103 -4.73 16.47 1.50
C ALA A 103 -5.19 15.86 0.17
N ARG A 104 -5.73 16.68 -0.74
CA ARG A 104 -6.17 16.23 -2.08
C ARG A 104 -5.02 15.74 -2.95
N ALA A 105 -3.85 16.35 -2.86
CA ALA A 105 -2.64 15.88 -3.55
C ALA A 105 -2.15 14.52 -3.03
N CYS A 106 -2.61 14.08 -1.85
CA CYS A 106 -2.30 12.77 -1.30
C CYS A 106 -3.33 11.70 -1.72
N TYR A 107 -4.36 12.02 -2.52
CA TYR A 107 -5.32 11.01 -2.94
C TYR A 107 -4.64 9.99 -3.84
N TRP A 108 -4.88 8.74 -3.48
CA TRP A 108 -4.62 7.65 -4.39
C TRP A 108 -5.79 7.52 -5.38
N SER A 109 -5.48 7.42 -6.68
CA SER A 109 -6.48 7.31 -7.74
C SER A 109 -6.61 5.88 -8.24
N ALA A 110 -7.84 5.46 -8.52
CA ALA A 110 -8.10 4.14 -9.07
C ALA A 110 -7.51 3.92 -10.47
N SER A 111 -7.16 4.97 -11.23
CA SER A 111 -6.38 4.78 -12.46
C SER A 111 -4.96 4.27 -12.20
N ALA A 112 -4.43 4.49 -10.99
CA ALA A 112 -3.23 3.80 -10.54
C ALA A 112 -3.46 2.28 -10.34
N ASP A 113 -4.72 1.82 -10.18
CA ASP A 113 -5.06 0.38 -10.12
C ASP A 113 -4.71 -0.40 -11.37
N PHE A 114 -4.76 0.24 -12.55
CA PHE A 114 -4.37 -0.45 -13.79
C PHE A 114 -2.90 -0.90 -13.75
N PHE A 115 -2.06 -0.15 -13.04
CA PHE A 115 -0.66 -0.48 -12.81
C PHE A 115 -0.45 -1.39 -11.59
N VAL A 116 -1.44 -1.53 -10.71
CA VAL A 116 -1.41 -2.44 -9.55
C VAL A 116 -1.15 -3.90 -9.97
N GLY A 117 -1.86 -4.38 -11.00
CA GLY A 117 -1.70 -5.75 -11.49
C GLY A 117 -0.47 -6.01 -12.36
N SER A 118 0.21 -4.97 -12.84
CA SER A 118 1.24 -5.09 -13.89
C SER A 118 2.62 -4.56 -13.49
N VAL A 119 2.71 -3.59 -12.56
CA VAL A 119 3.92 -2.78 -12.28
C VAL A 119 4.07 -2.43 -10.79
N LEU A 120 3.41 -3.13 -9.85
CA LEU A 120 3.73 -2.95 -8.42
C LEU A 120 5.04 -3.65 -8.04
N GLY A 121 6.14 -2.97 -8.32
CA GLY A 121 7.37 -3.15 -7.57
C GLY A 121 7.34 -2.33 -6.28
N GLU A 122 8.28 -2.64 -5.38
CA GLU A 122 9.10 -1.70 -4.61
C GLU A 122 8.54 -0.27 -4.48
N THR A 123 8.77 0.44 -5.58
CA THR A 123 8.61 1.88 -5.78
C THR A 123 7.22 2.44 -5.45
N THR A 124 6.11 1.74 -5.74
CA THR A 124 4.77 2.29 -5.49
C THR A 124 4.36 2.17 -4.01
N VAL A 125 4.88 1.18 -3.29
CA VAL A 125 4.70 1.08 -1.83
C VAL A 125 5.43 2.23 -1.14
N GLU A 126 6.59 2.59 -1.68
CA GLU A 126 7.43 3.68 -1.17
C GLU A 126 6.75 5.03 -1.39
N GLU A 127 6.24 5.27 -2.60
CA GLU A 127 5.42 6.45 -2.93
C GLU A 127 4.21 6.57 -1.99
N MET A 128 3.49 5.48 -1.71
CA MET A 128 2.34 5.55 -0.80
C MET A 128 2.74 5.85 0.65
N LYS A 129 3.90 5.37 1.12
CA LYS A 129 4.43 5.76 2.44
C LYS A 129 4.76 7.25 2.47
N GLU A 130 5.33 7.80 1.41
CA GLU A 130 5.61 9.24 1.29
C GLU A 130 4.32 10.07 1.32
N LEU A 131 3.29 9.65 0.58
CA LEU A 131 1.98 10.30 0.63
C LEU A 131 1.35 10.22 2.01
N GLN A 132 1.54 9.13 2.75
CA GLN A 132 1.07 9.00 4.14
C GLN A 132 1.77 10.00 5.07
N VAL A 133 3.07 10.23 4.89
CA VAL A 133 3.82 11.24 5.65
C VAL A 133 3.27 12.64 5.36
N ARG A 134 3.08 12.99 4.09
CA ARG A 134 2.50 14.30 3.68
C ARG A 134 1.08 14.49 4.22
N LEU A 135 0.25 13.46 4.19
CA LEU A 135 -1.09 13.51 4.76
C LEU A 135 -1.07 13.74 6.28
N LYS A 136 -0.09 13.16 6.98
CA LYS A 136 0.14 13.43 8.40
C LYS A 136 0.53 14.89 8.64
N GLU A 137 1.35 15.48 7.78
CA GLU A 137 1.72 16.90 7.83
C GLU A 137 0.51 17.81 7.63
N ALA A 138 -0.36 17.53 6.67
CA ALA A 138 -1.63 18.25 6.49
C ALA A 138 -2.50 18.20 7.76
N GLY A 139 -2.58 17.04 8.41
CA GLY A 139 -3.25 16.89 9.70
C GLY A 139 -2.62 17.70 10.84
N GLN A 140 -1.29 17.79 10.88
CA GLN A 140 -0.59 18.65 11.84
C GLN A 140 -0.84 20.14 11.57
N LYS A 141 -0.84 20.56 10.30
CA LYS A 141 -1.18 21.93 9.90
C LYS A 141 -2.59 22.31 10.36
N LEU A 142 -3.57 21.43 10.17
CA LEU A 142 -4.93 21.64 10.69
C LEU A 142 -4.92 21.80 12.22
N SER A 143 -4.24 20.91 12.94
CA SER A 143 -4.19 20.98 14.41
C SER A 143 -3.57 22.27 14.93
N ARG A 144 -2.52 22.79 14.28
CA ARG A 144 -1.86 24.05 14.65
C ARG A 144 -2.72 25.27 14.36
N ASN A 145 -3.43 25.27 13.23
CA ASN A 145 -4.18 26.44 12.76
C ASN A 145 -5.68 26.42 13.11
N LYS A 146 -6.20 25.35 13.73
CA LYS A 146 -7.63 25.19 14.04
C LYS A 146 -8.24 26.36 14.81
N ALA A 147 -7.48 27.06 15.65
CA ALA A 147 -7.99 28.20 16.41
C ALA A 147 -8.28 29.42 15.51
N ARG A 148 -7.58 29.51 14.37
CA ARG A 148 -7.63 30.58 13.38
C ARG A 148 -8.55 30.28 12.20
N MET A 149 -9.38 29.26 12.34
CA MET A 149 -10.27 28.82 11.28
C MET A 149 -11.73 28.96 11.70
N THR A 150 -12.59 29.25 10.72
CA THR A 150 -14.04 29.12 10.87
C THR A 150 -14.39 27.65 11.11
N ARG A 151 -15.60 27.39 11.61
CA ARG A 151 -16.04 26.02 11.88
C ARG A 151 -16.15 25.24 10.56
N GLU A 152 -16.73 25.86 9.56
CA GLU A 152 -16.98 25.33 8.23
C GLU A 152 -15.66 24.90 7.56
N HIS A 153 -14.63 25.74 7.63
CA HIS A 153 -13.33 25.43 7.05
C HIS A 153 -12.60 24.30 7.80
N LYS A 154 -12.79 24.19 9.13
CA LYS A 154 -12.24 23.05 9.89
C LYS A 154 -12.89 21.74 9.46
N GLU A 155 -14.22 21.74 9.31
CA GLU A 155 -14.99 20.58 8.87
C GLU A 155 -14.55 20.16 7.45
N GLU A 156 -14.38 21.11 6.53
CA GLU A 156 -13.89 20.81 5.17
C GLU A 156 -12.46 20.23 5.16
N CYS A 157 -11.52 20.84 5.90
CA CYS A 157 -10.16 20.31 6.00
C CYS A 157 -10.12 18.92 6.63
N PHE A 158 -10.91 18.69 7.68
CA PHE A 158 -11.01 17.39 8.31
C PHE A 158 -11.57 16.34 7.34
N GLY A 159 -12.64 16.68 6.61
CA GLY A 159 -13.22 15.82 5.58
C GLY A 159 -12.21 15.46 4.49
N ALA A 160 -11.49 16.45 3.93
CA ALA A 160 -10.48 16.20 2.91
C ALA A 160 -9.34 15.28 3.39
N ILE A 161 -8.92 15.42 4.66
CA ILE A 161 -7.91 14.53 5.25
C ILE A 161 -8.48 13.12 5.43
N GLN A 162 -9.73 13.00 5.88
CA GLN A 162 -10.37 11.69 6.07
C GLN A 162 -10.54 10.95 4.75
N ASP A 163 -11.05 11.61 3.71
CA ASP A 163 -11.20 11.03 2.39
C ASP A 163 -9.86 10.55 1.81
N ALA A 164 -8.78 11.32 1.99
CA ALA A 164 -7.44 10.91 1.59
C ALA A 164 -6.97 9.66 2.35
N ARG A 165 -7.24 9.56 3.66
CA ARG A 165 -6.94 8.35 4.46
C ARG A 165 -7.71 7.14 3.95
N GLU A 166 -9.01 7.29 3.69
CA GLU A 166 -9.83 6.21 3.13
C GLU A 166 -9.29 5.76 1.76
N SER A 167 -8.75 6.68 0.95
CA SER A 167 -8.08 6.31 -0.31
C SER A 167 -6.80 5.50 -0.08
N HIS A 168 -6.02 5.80 0.96
CA HIS A 168 -4.82 5.04 1.34
C HIS A 168 -5.19 3.65 1.86
N ASP A 169 -6.23 3.54 2.69
CA ASP A 169 -6.70 2.26 3.22
C ASP A 169 -7.13 1.32 2.10
N ARG A 170 -7.85 1.84 1.09
CA ARG A 170 -8.22 1.07 -0.11
C ARG A 170 -7.00 0.59 -0.90
N PHE A 171 -5.96 1.42 -1.04
CA PHE A 171 -4.72 0.99 -1.68
C PHE A 171 -4.10 -0.20 -0.94
N TRP A 172 -3.98 -0.11 0.40
CA TRP A 172 -3.36 -1.17 1.19
C TRP A 172 -4.16 -2.47 1.19
N GLU A 173 -5.49 -2.38 1.20
CA GLU A 173 -6.37 -3.54 1.03
C GLU A 173 -6.09 -4.26 -0.29
N LYS A 174 -6.09 -3.52 -1.41
CA LYS A 174 -5.78 -4.08 -2.73
C LYS A 174 -4.37 -4.64 -2.84
N TYR A 175 -3.38 -3.95 -2.26
CA TYR A 175 -2.00 -4.42 -2.24
C TYR A 175 -1.87 -5.75 -1.50
N LYS A 176 -2.57 -5.90 -0.38
CA LYS A 176 -2.62 -7.15 0.39
C LYS A 176 -3.24 -8.27 -0.44
N ASP A 177 -4.38 -8.02 -1.07
CA ASP A 177 -5.05 -9.00 -1.93
C ASP A 177 -4.16 -9.45 -3.10
N TYR A 178 -3.48 -8.51 -3.75
CA TYR A 178 -2.51 -8.81 -4.81
C TYR A 178 -1.37 -9.70 -4.32
N LYS A 179 -0.79 -9.39 -3.15
CA LYS A 179 0.30 -10.19 -2.56
C LYS A 179 -0.17 -11.60 -2.19
N ASP A 180 -1.39 -11.72 -1.69
CA ASP A 180 -1.99 -13.01 -1.36
C ASP A 180 -2.27 -13.85 -2.62
N GLN A 181 -2.80 -13.23 -3.69
CA GLN A 181 -2.99 -13.89 -4.98
C GLN A 181 -1.66 -14.38 -5.57
N ARG A 182 -0.63 -13.54 -5.56
CA ARG A 182 0.71 -13.90 -6.05
C ARG A 182 1.33 -15.07 -5.27
N ARG A 183 1.10 -15.12 -3.96
CA ARG A 183 1.54 -16.24 -3.12
C ARG A 183 0.80 -17.54 -3.51
N GLN A 184 -0.52 -17.48 -3.65
CA GLN A 184 -1.32 -18.63 -4.08
C GLN A 184 -0.90 -19.15 -5.46
N GLU A 185 -0.64 -18.25 -6.42
CA GLU A 185 -0.15 -18.63 -7.75
C GLU A 185 1.21 -19.32 -7.70
N TYR A 186 2.11 -18.84 -6.82
CA TYR A 186 3.42 -19.45 -6.62
C TYR A 186 3.30 -20.85 -5.99
N GLU A 187 2.51 -20.97 -4.92
CA GLU A 187 2.24 -22.25 -4.25
C GLU A 187 1.60 -23.26 -5.22
N ALA A 188 0.64 -22.82 -6.04
CA ALA A 188 0.02 -23.66 -7.06
C ALA A 188 1.03 -24.14 -8.12
N LYS A 189 1.90 -23.24 -8.61
CA LYS A 189 2.96 -23.59 -9.56
C LYS A 189 3.97 -24.55 -8.96
N GLN A 190 4.32 -24.36 -7.68
CA GLN A 190 5.24 -25.26 -6.98
C GLN A 190 4.60 -26.65 -6.81
N ALA A 191 3.35 -26.73 -6.39
CA ALA A 191 2.62 -27.99 -6.26
C ALA A 191 2.48 -28.71 -7.62
N GLU A 192 2.21 -27.97 -8.71
CA GLU A 192 2.16 -28.53 -10.06
C GLU A 192 3.53 -29.08 -10.48
N PHE A 193 4.61 -28.35 -10.20
CA PHE A 193 5.98 -28.78 -10.48
C PHE A 193 6.35 -30.05 -9.70
N GLU A 194 6.07 -30.09 -8.40
CA GLU A 194 6.32 -31.26 -7.54
C GLU A 194 5.52 -32.47 -8.01
N SER A 195 4.25 -32.29 -8.38
CA SER A 195 3.41 -33.36 -8.95
C SER A 195 3.98 -33.89 -10.27
N LYS A 196 4.42 -33.01 -11.18
CA LYS A 196 5.03 -33.43 -12.45
C LYS A 196 6.35 -34.15 -12.22
N ARG A 197 7.17 -33.68 -11.28
CA ARG A 197 8.42 -34.33 -10.88
C ARG A 197 8.16 -35.71 -10.31
N ALA A 198 7.19 -35.87 -9.41
CA ALA A 198 6.81 -37.16 -8.85
C ALA A 198 6.35 -38.15 -9.93
N GLN A 199 5.47 -37.72 -10.84
CA GLN A 199 5.01 -38.56 -11.97
C GLN A 199 6.17 -38.96 -12.90
N TRP A 200 7.10 -38.05 -13.15
CA TRP A 200 8.28 -38.34 -13.96
C TRP A 200 9.18 -39.37 -13.27
N ILE A 201 9.47 -39.21 -11.97
CA ILE A 201 10.24 -40.19 -11.17
C ILE A 201 9.57 -41.56 -11.19
N GLU A 202 8.25 -41.62 -11.00
CA GLU A 202 7.49 -42.87 -11.00
C GLU A 202 7.59 -43.60 -12.36
N ARG A 203 7.44 -42.86 -13.47
CA ARG A 203 7.57 -43.43 -14.82
C ARG A 203 8.97 -43.95 -15.09
N THR A 204 10.00 -43.21 -14.71
CA THR A 204 11.40 -43.61 -14.89
C THR A 204 11.72 -44.87 -14.08
N ASN A 205 11.29 -44.93 -12.81
CA ASN A 205 11.43 -46.13 -11.98
C ASN A 205 10.68 -47.35 -12.56
N ALA A 206 9.47 -47.14 -13.09
CA ALA A 206 8.70 -48.21 -13.73
C ALA A 206 9.41 -48.74 -14.99
N ASN A 207 10.06 -47.87 -15.77
CA ASN A 207 10.86 -48.27 -16.92
C ASN A 207 12.09 -49.10 -16.50
N ILE A 208 12.84 -48.64 -15.49
CA ILE A 208 13.97 -49.37 -14.94
C ILE A 208 13.54 -50.78 -14.50
N ARG A 209 12.45 -50.91 -13.73
CA ARG A 209 11.95 -52.23 -13.30
C ARG A 209 11.61 -53.16 -14.46
N ARG A 210 10.91 -52.65 -15.48
CA ARG A 210 10.58 -53.44 -16.68
C ARG A 210 11.85 -53.87 -17.44
N ASN A 211 12.84 -53.00 -17.52
CA ASN A 211 14.10 -53.32 -18.18
C ASN A 211 14.93 -54.32 -17.37
N GLN A 212 14.94 -54.22 -16.03
CA GLN A 212 15.56 -55.22 -15.14
C GLN A 212 14.90 -56.60 -15.31
N GLU A 213 13.57 -56.66 -15.41
CA GLU A 213 12.85 -57.91 -15.67
C GLU A 213 13.22 -58.49 -17.06
N LYS A 214 13.31 -57.65 -18.09
CA LYS A 214 13.77 -58.09 -19.43
C LYS A 214 15.22 -58.58 -19.41
N LEU A 215 16.09 -57.90 -18.66
CA LEU A 215 17.49 -58.28 -18.49
C LEU A 215 17.59 -59.68 -17.86
N SER A 216 16.91 -59.90 -16.73
CA SER A 216 16.88 -61.20 -16.06
C SER A 216 16.36 -62.32 -16.99
N ASN A 217 15.29 -62.06 -17.75
CA ASN A 217 14.77 -63.03 -18.72
C ASN A 217 15.76 -63.33 -19.86
N ALA A 218 16.51 -62.32 -20.31
CA ALA A 218 17.52 -62.46 -21.36
C ALA A 218 18.75 -63.24 -20.84
N GLU A 219 19.21 -62.96 -19.61
CA GLU A 219 20.28 -63.71 -18.93
C GLU A 219 19.90 -65.19 -18.73
N ASP A 220 18.66 -65.46 -18.32
CA ASP A 220 18.14 -66.83 -18.22
C ASP A 220 18.12 -67.53 -19.60
N ALA A 221 17.74 -66.81 -20.66
CA ALA A 221 17.78 -67.34 -22.02
C ALA A 221 19.21 -67.61 -22.49
N LEU A 222 20.14 -66.72 -22.19
CA LEU A 222 21.57 -66.87 -22.48
C LEU A 222 22.14 -68.11 -21.81
N ASN A 223 21.85 -68.30 -20.52
CA ASN A 223 22.27 -69.48 -19.77
C ASN A 223 21.76 -70.79 -20.38
N ARG A 224 20.49 -70.82 -20.81
CA ARG A 224 19.92 -71.99 -21.52
C ARG A 224 20.64 -72.26 -22.84
N VAL A 225 20.96 -71.22 -23.61
CA VAL A 225 21.69 -71.36 -24.88
C VAL A 225 23.13 -71.83 -24.65
N ARG A 226 23.83 -71.28 -23.65
CA ARG A 226 25.18 -71.72 -23.27
C ARG A 226 25.24 -73.18 -22.82
N ASN A 227 24.27 -73.60 -22.00
CA ASN A 227 24.14 -75.01 -21.63
C ASN A 227 23.93 -75.89 -22.88
N ARG A 228 23.11 -75.43 -23.83
CA ARG A 228 22.89 -76.15 -25.10
C ARG A 228 24.14 -76.21 -25.97
N ILE A 229 24.93 -75.13 -26.03
CA ILE A 229 26.22 -75.09 -26.72
C ILE A 229 27.16 -76.13 -26.12
N SER A 230 27.31 -76.16 -24.79
CA SER A 230 28.13 -77.16 -24.08
C SER A 230 27.69 -78.59 -24.41
N GLU A 231 26.39 -78.89 -24.35
CA GLU A 231 25.86 -80.21 -24.72
C GLU A 231 26.18 -80.61 -26.16
N LEU A 232 26.17 -79.65 -27.10
CA LEU A 232 26.47 -79.90 -28.50
C LEU A 232 27.96 -80.11 -28.72
N GLU A 233 28.81 -79.36 -28.02
CA GLU A 233 30.26 -79.55 -28.03
C GLU A 233 30.66 -80.92 -27.48
N ASP A 234 30.07 -81.35 -26.36
CA ASP A 234 30.28 -82.69 -25.80
C ASP A 234 29.88 -83.79 -26.80
N LYS A 235 28.69 -83.65 -27.42
CA LYS A 235 28.23 -84.61 -28.45
C LYS A 235 29.14 -84.64 -29.66
N LEU A 236 29.64 -83.49 -30.09
CA LEU A 236 30.53 -83.39 -31.25
C LEU A 236 31.89 -84.04 -30.96
N TYR A 237 32.38 -83.93 -29.73
CA TYR A 237 33.57 -84.63 -29.24
C TYR A 237 33.39 -86.16 -29.17
N GLU A 238 32.22 -86.63 -28.71
CA GLU A 238 31.94 -88.06 -28.54
C GLU A 238 31.60 -88.79 -29.85
N THR A 239 31.11 -88.07 -30.87
CA THR A 239 30.59 -88.71 -32.09
C THR A 239 31.71 -89.04 -33.10
N ASN A 240 31.75 -90.32 -33.51
CA ASN A 240 32.66 -90.82 -34.55
C ASN A 240 32.01 -90.91 -35.95
N SER A 241 30.79 -90.38 -36.11
CA SER A 241 30.03 -90.42 -37.36
C SER A 241 30.05 -89.05 -38.05
N GLU A 242 30.64 -88.99 -39.25
CA GLU A 242 30.77 -87.76 -40.05
C GLU A 242 29.41 -87.08 -40.32
N LYS A 243 28.36 -87.87 -40.55
CA LYS A 243 26.98 -87.34 -40.70
C LYS A 243 26.52 -86.59 -39.45
N TRP A 244 26.72 -87.17 -38.27
CA TRP A 244 26.30 -86.55 -37.01
C TRP A 244 27.19 -85.37 -36.63
N GLN A 245 28.48 -85.41 -36.98
CA GLN A 245 29.39 -84.26 -36.84
C GLN A 245 28.87 -83.05 -37.62
N GLY A 246 28.46 -83.25 -38.87
CA GLY A 246 27.88 -82.17 -39.70
C GLY A 246 26.65 -81.53 -39.07
N ILE A 247 25.69 -82.34 -38.61
CA ILE A 247 24.44 -81.85 -37.99
C ILE A 247 24.73 -81.13 -36.66
N PHE A 248 25.56 -81.70 -35.79
CA PHE A 248 25.89 -81.04 -34.52
C PHE A 248 26.67 -79.74 -34.73
N SER A 249 27.53 -79.67 -35.75
CA SER A 249 28.25 -78.45 -36.10
C SER A 249 27.31 -77.34 -36.56
N GLU A 250 26.32 -77.65 -37.40
CA GLU A 250 25.31 -76.70 -37.86
C GLU A 250 24.48 -76.17 -36.68
N TRP A 251 23.98 -77.06 -35.81
CA TRP A 251 23.23 -76.66 -34.61
C TRP A 251 24.08 -75.85 -33.62
N LEU A 252 25.39 -76.14 -33.53
CA LEU A 252 26.32 -75.38 -32.70
C LEU A 252 26.52 -73.97 -33.26
N GLU A 253 26.63 -73.81 -34.58
CA GLU A 253 26.72 -72.51 -35.23
C GLU A 253 25.45 -71.68 -35.03
N GLU A 254 24.27 -72.29 -35.20
CA GLU A 254 22.98 -71.65 -34.90
C GLU A 254 22.89 -71.21 -33.43
N ALA A 255 23.28 -72.09 -32.49
CA ALA A 255 23.25 -71.79 -31.07
C ALA A 255 24.22 -70.65 -30.70
N ARG A 256 25.43 -70.64 -31.26
CA ARG A 256 26.42 -69.56 -31.08
C ARG A 256 25.97 -68.25 -31.72
N SER A 257 25.26 -68.29 -32.85
CA SER A 257 24.66 -67.08 -33.42
C SER A 257 23.59 -66.51 -32.49
N LYS A 258 22.73 -67.37 -31.97
CA LYS A 258 21.70 -66.97 -31.02
C LYS A 258 22.28 -66.45 -29.70
N GLU A 259 23.40 -67.00 -29.24
CA GLU A 259 24.15 -66.48 -28.09
C GLU A 259 24.54 -65.01 -28.30
N ARG A 260 25.18 -64.69 -29.44
CA ARG A 260 25.56 -63.31 -29.79
C ARG A 260 24.36 -62.38 -29.85
N ASP A 261 23.27 -62.81 -30.48
CA ASP A 261 22.04 -62.00 -30.57
C ASP A 261 21.46 -61.67 -29.18
N ILE A 262 21.53 -62.62 -28.23
CA ILE A 262 21.08 -62.42 -26.85
C ILE A 262 22.04 -61.49 -26.09
N GLU A 263 23.35 -61.65 -26.26
CA GLU A 263 24.37 -60.78 -25.64
C GLU A 263 24.20 -59.31 -26.10
N GLU A 264 24.01 -59.07 -27.40
CA GLU A 264 23.73 -57.73 -27.94
C GLU A 264 22.41 -57.15 -27.40
N SER A 265 21.40 -58.01 -27.17
CA SER A 265 20.15 -57.59 -26.55
C SER A 265 20.35 -57.22 -25.07
N ILE A 266 21.17 -57.95 -24.33
CA ILE A 266 21.51 -57.68 -22.93
C ILE A 266 22.20 -56.32 -22.83
N GLU A 267 23.26 -56.09 -23.60
CA GLU A 267 24.02 -54.83 -23.59
C GLU A 267 23.12 -53.62 -23.85
N ARG A 268 22.17 -53.75 -24.79
CA ARG A 268 21.19 -52.70 -25.09
C ARG A 268 20.24 -52.41 -23.92
N ILE A 269 19.75 -53.46 -23.24
CA ILE A 269 18.87 -53.32 -22.08
C ILE A 269 19.61 -52.66 -20.92
N GLU A 270 20.85 -53.08 -20.66
CA GLU A 270 21.71 -52.45 -19.65
C GLU A 270 21.96 -50.97 -19.96
N GLY A 271 22.18 -50.65 -21.24
CA GLY A 271 22.29 -49.26 -21.71
C GLY A 271 21.05 -48.43 -21.38
N TRP A 272 19.85 -48.96 -21.60
CA TRP A 272 18.60 -48.27 -21.25
C TRP A 272 18.41 -48.09 -19.74
N ILE A 273 18.79 -49.09 -18.94
CA ILE A 273 18.73 -48.99 -17.47
C ILE A 273 19.65 -47.86 -17.00
N ARG A 274 20.90 -47.85 -17.46
CA ARG A 274 21.89 -46.85 -17.09
C ARG A 274 21.44 -45.44 -17.47
N GLU A 275 20.88 -45.27 -18.67
CA GLU A 275 20.36 -43.97 -19.12
C GLU A 275 19.23 -43.45 -18.20
N ASP A 276 18.32 -44.33 -17.76
CA ASP A 276 17.24 -43.95 -16.85
C ASP A 276 17.71 -43.72 -15.40
N GLU A 277 18.73 -44.44 -14.93
CA GLU A 277 19.39 -44.19 -13.64
C GLU A 277 20.16 -42.85 -13.64
N ASP A 278 20.86 -42.54 -14.73
CA ASP A 278 21.57 -41.27 -14.92
C ASP A 278 20.58 -40.10 -14.94
N LYS A 279 19.41 -40.26 -15.58
CA LYS A 279 18.33 -39.27 -15.51
C LYS A 279 17.90 -38.99 -14.08
N LEU A 280 17.72 -40.04 -13.26
CA LEU A 280 17.30 -39.90 -11.86
C LEU A 280 18.38 -39.27 -10.96
N SER A 281 19.65 -39.54 -11.22
CA SER A 281 20.77 -39.01 -10.42
C SER A 281 21.19 -37.59 -10.81
N GLY A 282 20.91 -37.18 -12.05
CA GLY A 282 21.12 -35.81 -12.54
C GLY A 282 19.97 -34.83 -12.28
N SER A 283 18.89 -35.24 -11.59
CA SER A 283 17.65 -34.47 -11.32
C SER A 283 17.43 -34.20 -9.82
#